data_AF-A0A930XHM6-F1
#
_entry.id   AF-A0A930XHM6-F1
#
_cell.length_a   1.000
_cell.length_b   1.000
_cell.length_c   1.000
_cell.angle_alpha   90.00
_cell.angle_beta   90.00
_cell.angle_gamma   90.00
#
_symmetry.space_group_name_H-M   'P 1'
#
loop_
_entity.id
_entity.type
_entity.pdbx_description
1 polymer ?
#
loop_
_entity_poly.entity_id
_entity_poly.type
_entity_poly.pdbx_seq_one_letter_code
_entity_poly.pdbx_strand_id
1 'polypeptide(L)'
;MNIEQAVLDNLRELPSKNQEEVLAYIKALQQKLKPEAEAQRIQWGQVAEQLLPDLRHMQWLHDGSPSAVYADSLLRTMQHLFDQAPDEPLTEVLMVLHDAMTFQNRWIDYSPEQYQGAYTLFEALFKRSPLSQEDVSQAIQELGRLGFNTMPYEVAVSTDMEPDGHE
;
A
#
# COMPACT_ATOMS: atom_id res chain seq x y z
N MET A 1 -0.88 -2.27 28.27
CA MET A 1 -1.77 -3.39 28.67
C MET A 1 -2.15 -4.13 27.39
N ASN A 2 -1.86 -5.44 27.28
CA ASN A 2 -2.20 -6.22 26.07
C ASN A 2 -3.73 -6.37 26.00
N ILE A 3 -4.32 -6.10 24.83
CA ILE A 3 -5.77 -6.20 24.60
C ILE A 3 -6.28 -7.62 24.90
N GLU A 4 -5.50 -8.66 24.60
CA GLU A 4 -5.86 -10.04 24.95
C GLU A 4 -5.98 -10.24 26.46
N GLN A 5 -5.05 -9.67 27.23
CA GLN A 5 -5.06 -9.79 28.68
C GLN A 5 -6.27 -9.06 29.29
N ALA A 6 -6.60 -7.87 28.76
CA ALA A 6 -7.77 -7.11 29.18
C ALA A 6 -9.09 -7.84 28.89
N VAL A 7 -9.20 -8.50 27.73
CA VAL A 7 -10.37 -9.29 27.35
C VAL A 7 -10.52 -10.51 28.25
N LEU A 8 -9.42 -11.21 28.55
CA LEU A 8 -9.43 -12.38 29.43
C LEU A 8 -9.77 -12.03 30.88
N ASP A 9 -9.30 -10.89 31.37
CA ASP A 9 -9.59 -10.44 32.74
C ASP A 9 -11.08 -10.05 32.88
N ASN A 10 -11.64 -9.34 31.90
CA ASN A 10 -13.08 -9.02 31.87
C ASN A 10 -13.97 -10.28 31.71
N LEU A 11 -13.50 -11.28 30.96
CA LEU A 11 -14.21 -12.55 30.80
C LEU A 11 -14.36 -13.30 32.13
N ARG A 12 -13.35 -13.25 33.01
CA ARG A 12 -13.37 -13.92 34.31
C ARG A 12 -14.40 -13.34 35.27
N GLU A 13 -14.80 -12.08 35.09
CA GLU A 13 -15.81 -11.42 35.92
C GLU A 13 -17.26 -11.80 35.54
N LEU A 14 -17.46 -12.43 34.38
CA LEU A 14 -18.78 -12.86 33.92
C LEU A 14 -19.22 -14.18 34.58
N PRO A 15 -20.53 -14.40 34.79
CA PRO A 15 -21.06 -15.71 35.17
C PRO A 15 -20.66 -16.79 34.14
N SER A 16 -20.37 -18.02 34.59
CA SER A 16 -19.82 -19.09 33.74
C SER A 16 -20.63 -19.35 32.46
N LYS A 17 -21.96 -19.26 32.51
CA LYS A 17 -22.82 -19.39 31.33
C LYS A 17 -22.55 -18.32 30.27
N ASN A 18 -22.33 -17.07 30.70
CA ASN A 18 -22.03 -15.96 29.80
C ASN A 18 -20.59 -16.05 29.26
N GLN A 19 -19.66 -16.62 30.05
CA GLN A 19 -18.30 -16.90 29.58
C GLN A 19 -18.32 -17.90 28.40
N GLU A 20 -19.08 -18.98 28.51
CA GLU A 20 -19.23 -19.98 27.45
C GLU A 20 -19.84 -19.39 26.18
N GLU A 21 -20.87 -18.56 26.31
CA GLU A 21 -21.51 -17.87 25.17
C GLU A 21 -20.54 -16.91 24.45
N VAL A 22 -19.77 -16.12 25.21
CA VAL A 22 -18.76 -15.20 24.65
C VAL A 22 -17.63 -15.96 23.96
N LEU A 23 -17.13 -17.05 24.55
CA LEU A 23 -16.09 -17.88 23.94
C LEU A 23 -16.58 -18.58 22.67
N ALA A 24 -17.83 -19.07 22.66
CA ALA A 24 -18.44 -19.64 21.47
C ALA A 24 -18.58 -18.61 20.34
N TYR A 25 -18.97 -17.38 20.68
CA TYR A 25 -19.05 -16.26 19.74
C TYR A 25 -17.68 -15.89 19.16
N ILE A 26 -16.65 -15.73 20.00
CA ILE A 26 -15.27 -15.45 19.55
C ILE A 26 -14.78 -16.56 18.61
N LYS A 27 -15.02 -17.83 18.95
CA LYS A 27 -14.64 -18.96 18.10
C LYS A 27 -15.36 -18.96 16.76
N ALA A 28 -16.65 -18.62 16.75
CA ALA A 28 -17.43 -18.48 15.52
C ALA A 28 -16.92 -17.32 14.64
N LEU A 29 -16.54 -16.18 15.25
CA LEU A 29 -15.92 -15.07 14.53
C LEU A 29 -14.57 -15.48 13.92
N GLN A 30 -13.71 -16.16 14.69
CA GLN A 30 -12.43 -16.66 14.20
C GLN A 30 -12.59 -17.65 13.03
N GLN A 31 -13.61 -18.51 13.06
CA GLN A 31 -13.90 -19.42 11.95
C GLN A 31 -14.37 -18.69 10.69
N LYS A 32 -15.10 -17.57 10.83
CA LYS A 32 -15.52 -16.75 9.69
C LYS A 32 -14.40 -15.92 9.09
N LEU A 33 -13.51 -15.37 9.93
CA LEU A 33 -12.43 -14.48 9.51
C LEU A 33 -11.23 -15.21 8.87
N LYS A 34 -11.00 -16.49 9.23
CA LYS A 34 -9.92 -17.31 8.65
C LYS A 34 -9.92 -17.39 7.11
N PRO A 35 -11.02 -17.79 6.44
CA PRO A 35 -11.03 -17.91 4.99
C PRO A 35 -10.86 -16.56 4.28
N GLU A 36 -11.32 -15.47 4.88
CA GLU A 36 -11.16 -14.11 4.35
C GLU A 36 -9.69 -13.67 4.37
N ALA A 37 -9.00 -13.87 5.51
CA ALA A 37 -7.56 -13.61 5.61
C ALA A 37 -6.73 -14.50 4.67
N GLU A 38 -7.16 -15.74 4.41
CA GLU A 38 -6.50 -16.64 3.47
C GLU A 38 -6.70 -16.20 2.01
N ALA A 39 -7.92 -15.80 1.64
CA ALA A 39 -8.23 -15.25 0.33
C ALA A 39 -7.43 -13.97 0.04
N GLN A 40 -7.35 -13.07 1.02
CA GLN A 40 -6.56 -11.83 0.93
C GLN A 40 -5.07 -12.13 0.71
N ARG A 41 -4.51 -13.11 1.44
CA ARG A 41 -3.12 -13.53 1.25
C ARG A 41 -2.85 -14.11 -0.14
N ILE A 42 -3.78 -14.89 -0.69
CA ILE A 42 -3.67 -15.43 -2.04
C ILE A 42 -3.68 -14.29 -3.06
N GLN A 43 -4.60 -13.33 -2.93
CA GLN A 43 -4.68 -12.17 -3.80
C GLN A 43 -3.40 -11.33 -3.74
N TRP A 44 -2.88 -11.04 -2.54
CA TRP A 44 -1.64 -10.29 -2.37
C TRP A 44 -0.44 -11.05 -2.95
N GLY A 45 -0.42 -12.37 -2.85
CA GLY A 45 0.59 -13.22 -3.49
C GLY A 45 0.58 -13.07 -5.01
N GLN A 46 -0.60 -13.10 -5.64
CA GLN A 46 -0.74 -12.92 -7.09
C GLN A 46 -0.30 -11.52 -7.55
N VAL A 47 -0.64 -10.48 -6.78
CA VAL A 47 -0.19 -9.11 -7.06
C VAL A 47 1.33 -9.03 -6.94
N ALA A 48 1.93 -9.62 -5.91
CA ALA A 48 3.37 -9.63 -5.71
C ALA A 48 4.11 -10.35 -6.86
N GLU A 49 3.56 -11.46 -7.36
CA GLU A 49 4.11 -12.22 -8.49
C GLU A 49 4.15 -11.42 -9.80
N GLN A 50 3.29 -10.41 -9.96
CA GLN A 50 3.28 -9.52 -11.13
C GLN A 50 4.11 -8.26 -10.89
N LEU A 51 3.89 -7.60 -9.75
CA LEU A 51 4.44 -6.28 -9.47
C LEU A 51 5.95 -6.30 -9.16
N LEU A 52 6.42 -7.29 -8.40
CA LEU A 52 7.82 -7.33 -7.99
C LEU A 52 8.78 -7.60 -9.18
N PRO A 53 8.48 -8.51 -10.12
CA PRO A 53 9.29 -8.65 -11.33
C PRO A 53 9.34 -7.39 -12.16
N ASP A 54 8.22 -6.69 -12.35
CA ASP A 54 8.20 -5.49 -13.18
C ASP A 54 8.96 -4.33 -12.53
N LEU A 55 8.84 -4.12 -11.21
CA LEU A 55 9.69 -3.16 -10.48
C LEU A 55 11.18 -3.48 -10.64
N ARG A 56 11.53 -4.78 -10.59
CA ARG A 56 12.90 -5.23 -10.85
C ARG A 56 13.30 -4.93 -12.30
N HIS A 57 12.44 -5.14 -13.29
CA HIS A 57 12.75 -4.81 -14.67
C HIS A 57 12.94 -3.31 -14.90
N MET A 58 12.14 -2.46 -14.26
CA MET A 58 12.30 -1.00 -14.28
C MET A 58 13.66 -0.57 -13.75
N GLN A 59 14.18 -1.24 -12.71
CA GLN A 59 15.55 -1.01 -12.22
C GLN A 59 16.60 -1.30 -13.31
N TRP A 60 16.47 -2.40 -14.06
CA TRP A 60 17.50 -2.83 -15.02
C TRP A 60 17.45 -2.10 -16.36
N LEU A 61 16.27 -1.64 -16.79
CA LEU A 61 16.03 -1.22 -18.18
C LEU A 61 15.68 0.27 -18.31
N HIS A 62 15.93 1.07 -17.27
CA HIS A 62 15.37 2.42 -17.07
C HIS A 62 15.51 3.43 -18.23
N ASP A 63 16.35 3.18 -19.22
CA ASP A 63 16.76 4.12 -20.27
C ASP A 63 16.20 3.82 -21.68
N GLY A 64 15.22 2.92 -21.84
CA GLY A 64 14.75 2.56 -23.17
C GLY A 64 13.36 1.94 -23.29
N SER A 65 12.98 1.63 -24.55
CA SER A 65 11.67 1.08 -24.93
C SER A 65 11.23 -0.18 -24.18
N PRO A 66 12.11 -1.11 -23.75
CA PRO A 66 11.69 -2.22 -22.90
C PRO A 66 11.04 -1.78 -21.58
N SER A 67 11.49 -0.68 -20.96
CA SER A 67 10.90 -0.17 -19.72
C SER A 67 9.48 0.34 -19.86
N ALA A 68 9.09 0.83 -21.04
CA ALA A 68 7.71 1.28 -21.26
C ALA A 68 6.70 0.12 -21.12
N VAL A 69 7.10 -1.11 -21.51
CA VAL A 69 6.24 -2.30 -21.37
C VAL A 69 6.07 -2.66 -19.89
N TYR A 70 7.16 -2.62 -19.12
CA TYR A 70 7.11 -2.91 -17.68
C TYR A 70 6.39 -1.81 -16.90
N ALA A 71 6.53 -0.55 -17.31
CA ALA A 71 5.76 0.57 -16.74
C ALA A 71 4.26 0.41 -17.00
N ASP A 72 3.84 0.12 -18.24
CA ASP A 72 2.41 -0.14 -18.55
C ASP A 72 1.87 -1.33 -17.76
N SER A 73 2.64 -2.42 -17.65
CA SER A 73 2.29 -3.59 -16.85
C SER A 73 2.09 -3.23 -15.37
N LEU A 74 3.06 -2.52 -14.76
CA LEU A 74 2.97 -2.04 -13.38
C LEU A 74 1.71 -1.21 -13.12
N LEU A 75 1.49 -0.20 -13.96
CA LEU A 75 0.38 0.73 -13.79
C LEU A 75 -0.96 -0.01 -13.91
N ARG A 76 -1.09 -0.93 -14.87
CA ARG A 76 -2.29 -1.76 -15.02
C ARG A 76 -2.50 -2.70 -13.84
N THR A 77 -1.46 -3.33 -13.31
CA THR A 77 -1.57 -4.20 -12.13
C THR A 77 -2.03 -3.40 -10.91
N MET A 78 -1.50 -2.19 -10.70
CA MET A 78 -1.92 -1.30 -9.61
C MET A 78 -3.39 -0.86 -9.78
N GLN A 79 -3.78 -0.42 -10.98
CA GLN A 79 -5.16 -0.04 -11.27
C GLN A 79 -6.13 -1.23 -11.12
N HIS A 80 -5.74 -2.42 -11.56
CA HIS A 80 -6.56 -3.63 -11.44
C HIS A 80 -6.84 -3.98 -9.98
N LEU A 81 -5.84 -3.83 -9.11
CA LEU A 81 -6.04 -4.04 -7.68
C LEU A 81 -7.00 -2.98 -7.10
N PHE A 82 -6.84 -1.72 -7.49
CA PHE A 82 -7.76 -0.65 -7.07
C PHE A 82 -9.20 -0.92 -7.49
N ASP A 83 -9.42 -1.40 -8.72
CA ASP A 83 -10.74 -1.73 -9.23
C ASP A 83 -11.41 -2.90 -8.45
N GLN A 84 -10.60 -3.82 -7.93
CA GLN A 84 -11.08 -4.99 -7.17
C GLN A 84 -11.28 -4.71 -5.68
N ALA A 85 -10.38 -3.91 -5.10
CA ALA A 85 -10.27 -3.75 -3.65
C ALA A 85 -9.78 -2.34 -3.29
N PRO A 86 -10.60 -1.29 -3.53
CA PRO A 86 -10.19 0.10 -3.36
C PRO A 86 -9.93 0.48 -1.89
N ASP A 87 -10.61 -0.18 -0.95
CA ASP A 87 -10.52 0.12 0.48
C ASP A 87 -9.41 -0.69 1.20
N GLU A 88 -8.64 -1.51 0.47
CA GLU A 88 -7.58 -2.32 1.04
C GLU A 88 -6.33 -1.48 1.37
N PRO A 89 -5.72 -1.62 2.55
CA PRO A 89 -4.55 -0.84 2.96
C PRO A 89 -3.37 -0.89 1.97
N LEU A 90 -3.12 -2.06 1.37
CA LEU A 90 -2.06 -2.21 0.38
C LEU A 90 -2.37 -1.45 -0.91
N THR A 91 -3.65 -1.41 -1.31
CA THR A 91 -4.11 -0.67 -2.50
C THR A 91 -3.79 0.80 -2.37
N GLU A 92 -3.98 1.39 -1.19
CA GLU A 92 -3.66 2.80 -0.94
C GLU A 92 -2.19 3.10 -1.21
N VAL A 93 -1.27 2.30 -0.66
CA VAL A 93 0.17 2.47 -0.88
C VAL A 93 0.54 2.30 -2.36
N LEU A 94 -0.06 1.32 -3.04
CA LEU A 94 0.17 1.08 -4.46
C LEU A 94 -0.35 2.24 -5.32
N MET A 95 -1.49 2.83 -4.99
CA MET A 95 -2.02 3.97 -5.73
C MET A 95 -1.18 5.23 -5.56
N VAL A 96 -0.55 5.42 -4.40
CA VAL A 96 0.43 6.49 -4.23
C VAL A 96 1.63 6.32 -5.17
N LEU A 97 2.15 5.09 -5.32
CA LEU A 97 3.22 4.81 -6.30
C LEU A 97 2.71 5.00 -7.75
N HIS A 98 1.52 4.48 -8.05
CA HIS A 98 0.88 4.60 -9.37
C HIS A 98 0.79 6.07 -9.79
N ASP A 99 0.30 6.94 -8.92
CA ASP A 99 0.12 8.36 -9.22
C ASP A 99 1.46 9.07 -9.38
N ALA A 100 2.44 8.74 -8.53
CA ALA A 100 3.80 9.26 -8.63
C ALA A 100 4.46 8.89 -9.98
N MET A 101 4.18 7.70 -10.52
CA MET A 101 4.71 7.21 -11.79
C MET A 101 3.96 7.76 -13.01
N THR A 102 2.63 7.85 -12.92
CA THR A 102 1.76 8.22 -14.04
C THR A 102 1.78 9.72 -14.30
N PHE A 103 1.86 10.53 -13.25
CA PHE A 103 1.88 11.99 -13.39
C PHE A 103 3.02 12.42 -14.31
N GLN A 104 2.67 13.06 -15.43
CA GLN A 104 3.61 13.53 -16.45
C GLN A 104 4.57 12.47 -17.01
N ASN A 105 4.21 11.18 -16.94
CA ASN A 105 5.08 10.05 -17.32
C ASN A 105 6.40 9.99 -16.53
N ARG A 106 6.40 10.46 -15.27
CA ARG A 106 7.59 10.50 -14.40
C ARG A 106 8.23 9.14 -14.12
N TRP A 107 7.58 8.04 -14.49
CA TRP A 107 8.22 6.73 -14.51
C TRP A 107 9.54 6.71 -15.32
N ILE A 108 9.73 7.59 -16.31
CA ILE A 108 11.03 7.72 -17.02
C ILE A 108 12.10 8.44 -16.21
N ASP A 109 11.69 9.27 -15.25
CA ASP A 109 12.57 10.18 -14.52
C ASP A 109 13.13 9.56 -13.23
N TYR A 110 12.53 8.47 -12.75
CA TYR A 110 12.98 7.79 -11.54
C TYR A 110 14.19 6.90 -11.79
N SER A 111 15.16 6.93 -10.86
CA SER A 111 16.40 6.19 -10.98
C SER A 111 16.24 4.69 -10.66
N PRO A 112 17.18 3.85 -11.12
CA PRO A 112 17.23 2.43 -10.74
C PRO A 112 17.20 2.19 -9.22
N GLU A 113 17.85 3.04 -8.43
CA GLU A 113 17.87 2.96 -6.97
C GLU A 113 16.48 3.21 -6.36
N GLN A 114 15.70 4.12 -6.95
CA GLN A 114 14.33 4.39 -6.51
C GLN A 114 13.44 3.17 -6.75
N TYR A 115 13.56 2.55 -7.93
CA TYR A 115 12.84 1.30 -8.24
C TYR A 115 13.28 0.12 -7.36
N GLN A 116 14.57 0.01 -7.06
CA GLN A 116 15.05 -1.00 -6.11
C GLN A 116 14.52 -0.75 -4.70
N GLY A 117 14.44 0.51 -4.26
CA GLY A 117 13.84 0.89 -2.98
C GLY A 117 12.35 0.51 -2.91
N ALA A 118 11.59 0.84 -3.95
CA ALA A 118 10.18 0.47 -4.06
C ALA A 118 10.02 -1.06 -4.05
N TYR A 119 10.85 -1.79 -4.80
CA TYR A 119 10.86 -3.26 -4.79
C TYR A 119 11.01 -3.81 -3.36
N THR A 120 12.02 -3.34 -2.62
CA THR A 120 12.29 -3.81 -1.26
C THR A 120 11.15 -3.45 -0.29
N LEU A 121 10.58 -2.25 -0.42
CA LEU A 121 9.42 -1.83 0.37
C LEU A 121 8.23 -2.77 0.13
N PHE A 122 7.82 -2.97 -1.12
CA PHE A 122 6.65 -3.80 -1.44
C PHE A 122 6.89 -5.27 -1.11
N GLU A 123 8.10 -5.80 -1.32
CA GLU A 123 8.44 -7.16 -0.90
C GLU A 123 8.22 -7.36 0.61
N ALA A 124 8.56 -6.36 1.43
CA ALA A 124 8.31 -6.41 2.87
C ALA A 124 6.82 -6.28 3.21
N LEU A 125 6.08 -5.40 2.52
CA LEU A 125 4.64 -5.20 2.75
C LEU A 125 3.82 -6.46 2.41
N PHE A 126 4.10 -7.12 1.29
CA PHE A 126 3.42 -8.35 0.90
C PHE A 126 3.59 -9.48 1.93
N LYS A 127 4.70 -9.50 2.67
CA LYS A 127 4.97 -10.48 3.75
C LYS A 127 4.24 -10.14 5.05
N ARG A 128 3.71 -8.92 5.21
CA ARG A 128 3.15 -8.38 6.47
C ARG A 128 1.62 -8.23 6.46
N SER A 129 0.89 -9.16 5.84
CA SER A 129 -0.59 -9.15 5.82
C SER A 129 -1.22 -9.66 7.14
N PRO A 130 -2.20 -8.94 7.74
CA PRO A 130 -2.80 -7.67 7.27
C PRO A 130 -1.98 -6.43 7.69
N LEU A 131 -2.06 -5.37 6.90
CA LEU A 131 -1.41 -4.08 7.21
C LEU A 131 -2.31 -3.21 8.07
N SER A 132 -1.71 -2.52 9.06
CA SER A 132 -2.38 -1.49 9.83
C SER A 132 -2.33 -0.13 9.12
N GLN A 133 -3.14 0.82 9.58
CA GLN A 133 -3.09 2.21 9.10
C GLN A 133 -1.73 2.88 9.36
N GLU A 134 -1.05 2.49 10.45
CA GLU A 134 0.31 2.95 10.71
C GLU A 134 1.30 2.40 9.68
N ASP A 135 1.17 1.14 9.28
CA ASP A 135 2.01 0.53 8.23
C ASP A 135 1.82 1.24 6.88
N VAL A 136 0.58 1.61 6.54
CA VAL A 136 0.26 2.38 5.32
C VAL A 136 0.95 3.75 5.36
N SER A 137 0.75 4.50 6.45
CA SER A 137 1.36 5.82 6.59
C SER A 137 2.89 5.77 6.53
N GLN A 138 3.51 4.76 7.16
CA GLN A 138 4.96 4.58 7.12
C GLN A 138 5.44 4.22 5.70
N ALA A 139 4.71 3.36 4.98
CA ALA A 139 5.06 3.00 3.62
C ALA A 139 4.99 4.20 2.65
N ILE A 140 3.96 5.05 2.78
CA ILE A 140 3.83 6.27 1.97
C ILE A 140 4.97 7.25 2.26
N GLN A 141 5.33 7.43 3.53
CA GLN A 141 6.49 8.26 3.91
C GLN A 141 7.80 7.71 3.35
N GLU A 142 7.97 6.38 3.36
CA GLU A 142 9.15 5.72 2.81
C GLU A 142 9.24 5.91 1.29
N LEU A 143 8.13 5.80 0.54
CA LEU A 143 8.09 6.14 -0.89
C LEU A 143 8.55 7.59 -1.13
N GLY A 144 8.09 8.54 -0.30
CA GLY A 144 8.55 9.92 -0.35
C GLY A 144 10.05 10.06 -0.05
N ARG A 145 10.57 9.33 0.94
CA ARG A 145 12.00 9.30 1.29
C ARG A 145 12.87 8.71 0.18
N LEU A 146 12.32 7.76 -0.59
CA LEU A 146 12.94 7.20 -1.80
C LEU A 146 12.90 8.19 -2.99
N GLY A 147 12.23 9.34 -2.85
CA GLY A 147 12.18 10.39 -3.87
C GLY A 147 11.03 10.26 -4.88
N PHE A 148 10.06 9.37 -4.64
CA PHE A 148 8.80 9.39 -5.39
C PHE A 148 7.98 10.61 -4.97
N ASN A 149 7.32 11.26 -5.92
CA ASN A 149 6.42 12.36 -5.59
C ASN A 149 5.08 11.81 -5.09
N THR A 150 4.98 11.65 -3.77
CA THR A 150 3.79 11.12 -3.09
C THR A 150 2.78 12.22 -2.71
N MET A 151 3.06 13.48 -3.05
CA MET A 151 2.13 14.59 -2.80
C MET A 151 1.04 14.60 -3.89
N PRO A 152 -0.25 14.62 -3.51
CA PRO A 152 -1.32 14.81 -4.48
C PRO A 152 -1.23 16.22 -5.07
N TYR A 153 -0.85 16.29 -6.35
CA TYR A 153 -0.87 17.46 -7.24
C TYR A 153 -0.42 18.78 -6.60
N GLU A 154 0.87 19.11 -6.71
CA GLU A 154 1.30 20.51 -6.64
C GLU A 154 0.58 21.29 -7.75
N VAL A 155 -0.49 22.00 -7.39
CA VAL A 155 -0.95 23.12 -8.20
C VAL A 155 0.18 24.13 -8.12
N ALA A 156 0.98 24.23 -9.18
CA ALA A 156 1.89 25.36 -9.34
C ALA A 156 1.03 26.63 -9.32
N VAL A 157 0.92 27.26 -8.15
CA VAL A 157 0.40 28.61 -8.05
C VAL A 157 1.47 29.48 -8.67
N SER A 158 1.36 29.73 -9.97
CA SER A 158 2.15 30.75 -10.66
C SER A 158 1.94 32.04 -9.89
N THR A 159 2.92 32.41 -9.08
CA THR A 159 2.91 33.65 -8.31
C THR A 159 3.40 34.74 -9.24
N ASP A 160 2.67 34.97 -10.33
CA ASP A 160 2.79 36.19 -11.11
C ASP A 160 1.93 37.27 -10.43
N MET A 161 2.28 37.59 -9.18
CA MET A 161 1.95 38.91 -8.64
C MET A 161 3.01 39.85 -9.20
N GLU A 162 2.71 40.44 -10.36
CA GLU A 162 3.36 41.68 -10.77
C GLU A 162 3.16 42.70 -9.63
N PRO A 163 4.23 43.27 -9.04
CA PRO A 163 4.07 44.41 -8.16
C PRO A 163 3.63 45.59 -9.04
N ASP A 164 2.35 45.94 -8.93
CA ASP A 164 1.79 47.15 -9.52
C ASP A 164 2.53 48.35 -8.91
N GLY A 165 3.51 48.86 -9.65
CA GLY A 165 4.31 50.01 -9.28
C GLY A 165 3.47 51.28 -9.39
N HIS A 166 2.90 51.70 -8.27
CA HIS A 166 2.36 53.04 -8.09
C HIS A 166 3.24 53.84 -7.14
N GLU A 167 4.18 54.60 -7.70
CA GLU A 167 4.61 55.92 -7.23
C GLU A 167 4.86 56.84 -8.42
#